data_AF-A0A1V5JZY8-F1
#
_entry.id   AF-A0A1V5JZY8-F1
#
_cell.length_a   1.000
_cell.length_b   1.000
_cell.length_c   1.000
_cell.angle_alpha   90.00
_cell.angle_beta   90.00
_cell.angle_gamma   90.00
#
_symmetry.space_group_name_H-M   'P 1'
#
loop_
_entity.id
_entity.type
_entity.pdbx_description
1 polymer ?
#
loop_
_entity_poly.entity_id
_entity_poly.type
_entity_poly.pdbx_seq_one_letter_code
_entity_poly.pdbx_strand_id
1 'polypeptide(L)'
;MPSEGGINAVSLSRLLGGKIDIDKFFISLIRRIDKNIAGLKDHRAGLIASWIRYQSDISGRKIKLMSGGRQKTYTALKATKKGTVITTEGRELKGEVFFL
;
A
#
# COMPACT_ATOMS: atom_id res chain seq x y z
N MET A 1 8.03 -25.83 8.25
CA MET A 1 8.86 -24.65 7.98
C MET A 1 8.29 -23.95 6.75
N PRO A 2 7.96 -22.66 6.78
CA PRO A 2 7.47 -21.97 5.58
C PRO A 2 8.65 -21.80 4.62
N SER A 3 8.41 -22.12 3.35
CA SER A 3 9.38 -22.06 2.25
C SER A 3 9.88 -20.64 2.02
N GLU A 4 11.20 -20.52 1.92
CA GLU A 4 11.92 -19.33 1.47
C GLU A 4 11.39 -18.86 0.11
N GLY A 5 10.98 -17.58 0.01
CA GLY A 5 10.97 -16.84 -1.27
C GLY A 5 9.67 -16.74 -2.07
N GLY A 6 8.50 -17.11 -1.53
CA GLY A 6 7.22 -16.94 -2.25
C GLY A 6 6.56 -15.57 -2.05
N ILE A 7 5.98 -14.99 -3.10
CA ILE A 7 5.01 -13.89 -2.95
C ILE A 7 3.79 -14.46 -2.21
N ASN A 8 3.49 -13.93 -1.01
CA ASN A 8 2.25 -14.22 -0.29
C ASN A 8 1.06 -13.53 -1.00
N ALA A 9 0.70 -14.04 -2.18
CA ALA A 9 -0.44 -13.58 -2.95
C ALA A 9 -1.72 -14.30 -2.50
N VAL A 10 -2.83 -13.56 -2.44
CA VAL A 10 -4.17 -14.11 -2.20
C VAL A 10 -5.10 -13.66 -3.32
N SER A 11 -5.92 -14.58 -3.85
CA SER A 11 -6.92 -14.24 -4.86
C SER A 11 -8.19 -13.69 -4.22
N LEU A 12 -8.85 -12.75 -4.90
CA LEU A 12 -10.15 -12.22 -4.46
C LEU A 12 -11.22 -13.31 -4.38
N SER A 13 -11.19 -14.31 -5.27
CA SER A 13 -12.12 -15.44 -5.23
C SER A 13 -11.96 -16.26 -3.96
N ARG A 14 -10.72 -16.44 -3.47
CA ARG A 14 -10.43 -17.13 -2.21
C ARG A 14 -10.86 -16.32 -0.99
N LEU A 15 -10.69 -15.00 -1.03
CA LEU A 15 -11.12 -14.11 0.06
C LEU A 15 -12.63 -13.98 0.19
N LEU A 16 -13.33 -13.92 -0.94
CA LEU A 16 -14.78 -13.65 -0.99
C LEU A 16 -15.62 -14.93 -1.11
N GLY A 17 -14.99 -16.10 -1.23
CA GLY A 17 -15.67 -17.39 -1.30
C GLY A 17 -16.54 -17.57 -2.56
N GLY A 18 -16.15 -16.97 -3.69
CA GLY A 18 -16.98 -16.97 -4.90
C GLY A 18 -16.25 -16.60 -6.18
N LYS A 19 -16.91 -16.85 -7.32
CA LYS A 19 -16.39 -16.44 -8.64
C LYS A 19 -16.50 -14.92 -8.78
N ILE A 20 -15.41 -14.29 -9.21
CA ILE A 20 -15.37 -12.87 -9.52
C ILE A 20 -15.74 -12.68 -10.99
N ASP A 21 -16.68 -11.78 -11.25
CA ASP A 21 -16.92 -11.25 -12.59
C ASP A 21 -15.79 -10.27 -12.94
N ILE A 22 -14.88 -10.75 -13.80
CA ILE A 22 -13.65 -10.05 -14.15
C ILE A 22 -13.95 -8.78 -14.96
N ASP A 23 -14.91 -8.83 -15.88
CA ASP A 23 -15.25 -7.68 -16.72
C ASP A 23 -15.87 -6.57 -15.88
N LYS A 24 -16.81 -6.94 -14.98
CA LYS A 24 -17.41 -5.99 -14.05
C LYS A 24 -16.37 -5.39 -13.10
N PHE A 25 -15.40 -6.20 -12.64
CA PHE A 25 -14.29 -5.73 -11.81
C PHE A 25 -13.44 -4.70 -12.56
N PHE A 26 -13.01 -4.99 -13.79
CA PHE A 26 -12.16 -4.09 -14.58
C PHE A 26 -12.89 -2.81 -14.97
N ILE A 27 -14.16 -2.87 -15.37
CA ILE A 27 -14.97 -1.67 -15.63
C ILE A 27 -15.04 -0.78 -14.40
N SER A 28 -15.27 -1.38 -13.22
CA SER A 28 -15.32 -0.64 -11.95
C SER A 28 -13.96 -0.03 -11.58
N LEU A 29 -12.87 -0.75 -11.83
CA LEU A 29 -11.51 -0.27 -11.62
C LEU A 29 -11.20 0.93 -12.50
N ILE A 30 -11.48 0.86 -13.80
CA ILE A 30 -11.24 1.95 -14.75
C ILE A 30 -12.02 3.20 -14.35
N ARG A 31 -13.31 3.06 -14.02
CA ARG A 31 -14.14 4.18 -13.55
C ARG A 31 -13.57 4.84 -12.29
N ARG A 32 -13.00 4.05 -11.38
CA ARG A 32 -12.39 4.58 -10.16
C ARG A 32 -11.05 5.26 -10.41
N ILE A 33 -10.24 4.74 -11.32
CA ILE A 33 -8.99 5.38 -11.78
C ILE A 33 -9.33 6.74 -12.40
N ASP A 34 -10.28 6.78 -13.34
CA ASP A 34 -10.69 8.00 -14.03
C ASP A 34 -11.20 9.07 -13.04
N LYS A 35 -12.07 8.68 -12.10
CA LYS A 35 -12.53 9.57 -11.02
C LYS A 35 -11.38 10.12 -10.17
N ASN A 36 -10.41 9.28 -9.83
CA ASN A 36 -9.25 9.71 -9.05
C ASN A 36 -8.36 10.67 -9.87
N ILE A 37 -8.15 10.42 -11.16
CA ILE A 37 -7.38 11.30 -12.06
C ILE A 37 -8.06 12.67 -12.17
N ALA A 38 -9.37 12.70 -12.41
CA ALA A 38 -10.13 13.95 -12.42
C ALA A 38 -10.00 14.70 -11.10
N GLY A 39 -10.11 13.99 -9.97
CA GLY A 39 -9.95 14.55 -8.63
C GLY A 39 -8.55 15.07 -8.29
N LEU A 40 -7.50 14.78 -9.08
CA LEU A 40 -6.17 15.35 -8.85
C LEU A 40 -6.12 16.85 -9.08
N LYS A 41 -6.98 17.39 -9.97
CA LYS A 41 -7.05 18.82 -10.24
C LYS A 41 -7.82 19.57 -9.15
N ASP A 42 -8.96 19.02 -8.72
CA ASP A 42 -9.93 19.75 -7.88
C ASP A 42 -9.98 19.29 -6.42
N HIS A 43 -9.45 18.12 -6.10
CA HIS A 43 -9.64 17.46 -4.79
C HIS A 43 -8.43 16.64 -4.29
N ARG A 44 -7.22 17.05 -4.68
CA ARG A 44 -5.96 16.36 -4.36
C ARG A 44 -5.79 16.05 -2.88
N ALA A 45 -6.11 16.99 -1.99
CA ALA A 45 -5.98 16.80 -0.55
C ALA A 45 -6.88 15.66 -0.02
N GLY A 46 -8.10 15.53 -0.55
CA GLY A 46 -9.03 14.45 -0.22
C GLY A 46 -8.57 13.09 -0.71
N LEU A 47 -7.94 13.03 -1.89
CA LEU A 47 -7.32 11.81 -2.42
C LEU A 47 -6.15 11.35 -1.54
N ILE A 48 -5.28 12.27 -1.13
CA ILE A 48 -4.17 11.95 -0.21
C ILE A 48 -4.69 11.44 1.13
N ALA A 49 -5.69 12.12 1.71
CA ALA A 49 -6.30 11.69 2.97
C ALA A 49 -6.94 10.30 2.87
N SER A 50 -7.61 10.02 1.75
CA SER A 50 -8.18 8.70 1.46
C SER A 50 -7.09 7.64 1.33
N TRP A 51 -6.01 7.92 0.59
CA TRP A 51 -4.87 7.01 0.46
C TRP A 51 -4.25 6.67 1.82
N ILE A 52 -4.04 7.66 2.71
CA ILE A 52 -3.53 7.41 4.07
C ILE A 52 -4.49 6.54 4.87
N ARG A 53 -5.80 6.84 4.81
CA ARG A 53 -6.83 6.06 5.52
C ARG A 53 -6.88 4.60 5.06
N TYR A 54 -6.60 4.35 3.78
CA TYR A 54 -6.62 3.02 3.19
C TYR A 54 -5.30 2.26 3.32
N GLN A 55 -4.24 2.87 3.83
CA GLN A 55 -3.12 2.08 4.32
C GLN A 55 -3.65 1.24 5.49
N SER A 56 -3.57 -0.09 5.37
CA SER A 56 -3.78 -0.98 6.52
C SER A 56 -2.99 -0.44 7.69
N ASP A 57 -3.46 -0.54 8.93
CA ASP A 57 -2.66 -0.06 10.07
C ASP A 57 -1.24 -0.64 9.99
N ILE A 58 -0.29 0.24 9.65
CA ILE A 58 1.10 -0.10 9.46
C ILE A 58 1.86 0.07 10.77
N SER A 59 1.24 0.67 11.79
CA SER A 59 1.85 0.86 13.09
C SER A 59 2.29 -0.50 13.67
N GLY A 60 3.53 -0.57 14.13
CA GLY A 60 4.12 -1.79 14.68
C GLY A 60 4.56 -2.83 13.64
N ARG A 61 4.27 -2.64 12.35
CA ARG A 61 4.75 -3.56 11.31
C ARG A 61 6.24 -3.40 11.08
N LYS A 62 6.94 -4.53 10.91
CA LYS A 62 8.31 -4.52 10.43
C LYS A 62 8.32 -4.21 8.93
N ILE A 63 9.19 -3.29 8.56
CA ILE A 63 9.36 -2.86 7.18
C ILE A 63 10.83 -2.94 6.79
N LYS A 64 11.09 -3.39 5.56
CA LYS A 64 12.43 -3.33 4.95
C LYS A 64 12.50 -2.18 3.98
N LEU A 65 13.55 -1.38 4.11
CA LEU A 65 13.94 -0.37 3.13
C LEU A 65 15.15 -0.89 2.35
N MET A 66 15.03 -0.88 1.03
CA MET A 66 16.16 -1.11 0.12
C MET A 66 16.75 0.25 -0.27
N SER A 67 18.00 0.50 0.10
CA SER A 67 18.68 1.76 -0.24
C SER A 67 20.14 1.50 -0.57
N GLY A 68 20.55 1.86 -1.80
CA GLY A 68 21.93 1.70 -2.27
C GLY A 68 22.44 0.25 -2.19
N GLY A 69 21.60 -0.73 -2.52
CA GLY A 69 21.93 -2.15 -2.45
C GLY A 69 22.01 -2.74 -1.03
N ARG A 70 21.74 -1.94 0.01
CA ARG A 70 21.69 -2.38 1.40
C ARG A 70 20.26 -2.47 1.91
N GLN A 71 19.97 -3.53 2.65
CA GLN A 71 18.68 -3.76 3.28
C GLN A 71 18.75 -3.30 4.75
N LYS A 72 17.83 -2.44 5.17
CA LYS A 72 17.64 -2.08 6.58
C LYS A 72 16.21 -2.34 7.00
N THR A 73 16.05 -2.84 8.23
CA THR A 73 14.73 -3.13 8.80
C THR A 73 14.38 -2.06 9.83
N TYR A 74 13.13 -1.59 9.79
CA TYR A 74 12.58 -0.62 10.72
C TYR A 74 11.20 -1.08 11.20
N THR A 75 10.69 -0.45 12.27
CA THR A 75 9.30 -0.57 12.69
C THR A 75 8.53 0.66 12.25
N ALA A 76 7.46 0.47 11.48
CA ALA A 76 6.61 1.56 11.00
C ALA A 76 5.75 2.12 12.15
N LEU A 77 5.62 3.45 12.17
CA LEU A 77 4.71 4.16 13.08
C LEU A 77 3.48 4.65 12.32
N LYS A 78 3.67 5.37 11.20
CA LYS A 78 2.57 5.87 10.36
C LYS A 78 3.01 6.25 8.96
N ALA A 79 2.08 6.22 8.01
CA ALA A 79 2.25 6.80 6.69
C ALA A 79 2.02 8.32 6.73
N THR A 80 2.73 9.08 5.91
CA THR A 80 2.58 10.53 5.81
C THR A 80 1.77 10.94 4.58
N LYS A 81 1.32 12.19 4.57
CA LYS A 81 0.67 12.84 3.41
C LYS A 81 1.58 12.94 2.17
N LYS A 82 2.89 12.71 2.32
CA LYS A 82 3.87 12.76 1.22
C LYS A 82 4.10 11.39 0.58
N GLY A 83 3.42 10.34 1.04
CA GLY A 83 3.67 8.97 0.57
C GLY A 83 4.88 8.31 1.23
N THR A 84 5.40 8.88 2.33
CA THR A 84 6.55 8.36 3.08
C THR A 84 6.09 7.64 4.34
N VAL A 85 6.99 6.90 4.99
CA VAL A 85 6.71 6.22 6.27
C VAL A 85 7.58 6.82 7.38
N ILE A 86 6.99 7.15 8.52
CA ILE A 86 7.71 7.50 9.74
C ILE A 86 7.92 6.22 10.56
N THR A 87 9.13 5.99 11.03
CA THR A 87 9.48 4.86 11.91
C THR A 87 9.28 5.21 13.38
N THR A 88 9.24 4.21 14.25
CA THR A 88 9.23 4.40 15.71
C THR A 88 10.48 5.11 16.24
N GLU A 89 11.57 5.08 15.47
CA GLU A 89 12.83 5.80 15.75
C GLU A 89 12.79 7.29 15.31
N GLY A 90 11.64 7.77 14.83
CA GLY A 90 11.47 9.15 14.36
C GLY A 90 12.04 9.43 12.97
N ARG A 91 12.46 8.40 12.23
CA ARG A 91 13.04 8.56 10.88
C ARG A 91 11.95 8.55 9.82
N GLU A 92 12.00 9.51 8.91
CA GLU A 92 11.16 9.51 7.70
C GLU A 92 11.88 8.73 6.57
N LEU A 93 11.28 7.63 6.12
CA LEU A 93 11.79 6.82 5.03
C LEU A 93 11.15 7.26 3.70
N LYS A 94 12.01 7.63 2.75
CA LYS A 94 11.64 7.98 1.38
C LYS A 94 12.11 6.86 0.45
N GLY A 95 11.21 6.26 -0.32
CA GLY A 95 11.52 5.17 -1.25
C GLY A 95 10.57 3.98 -1.12
N GLU A 96 10.90 2.88 -1.81
CA GLU A 96 10.13 1.64 -1.75
C GLU A 96 10.31 0.95 -0.39
N VAL A 97 9.18 0.67 0.26
CA VAL A 97 9.12 0.04 1.57
C VAL A 97 8.40 -1.30 1.43
N PHE A 98 9.06 -2.38 1.88
CA PHE A 98 8.51 -3.72 1.84
C PHE A 98 8.02 -4.12 3.23
N PHE A 99 6.74 -4.48 3.35
CA PHE A 99 6.19 -5.02 4.59
C PHE A 99 6.62 -6.48 4.75
N LEU A 100 7.15 -6.80 5.94
CA LEU A 100 7.56 -8.15 6.32
C LEU A 100 6.43 -8.93 6.98
#